data_AF-A0A7K1JJS7-F1
#
_entry.id   AF-A0A7K1JJS7-F1
#
_cell.length_a   1.000
_cell.length_b   1.000
_cell.length_c   1.000
_cell.angle_alpha   90.00
_cell.angle_beta   90.00
_cell.angle_gamma   90.00
#
_symmetry.space_group_name_H-M   'P 1'
#
loop_
_entity.id
_entity.type
_entity.pdbx_description
1 polymer ?
#
loop_
_entity_poly.entity_id
_entity_poly.type
_entity_poly.pdbx_seq_one_letter_code
_entity_poly.pdbx_strand_id
1 'polypeptide(L)'
;MALIAPGTGLMPDWCRCSRAPISYAGQPHTPTWTRPARLWLTRRRPPSRCPQPPSGSTPRSWTPIRVDRQQISGLQTVVTAAPALSKICAGWAQTAGFEVVTEDGATTLRPQDRNRGSYQILSRGRGRVELVETDQDGTRTSALFAADMNVLEHYILAILGDEVRDQLDLDYLEMPWTADEVHPQFTLSAVENCYQTLRRLDGSPVAAARYEAGRAGVSLSKLVPLSHCLAFDLPTLKRAFLDIGGAPMLSNGRYAAHTTTAAAAARRRHG
;
A
#
# COMPACT_ATOMS: atom_id res chain seq x y z
N MET A 1 -49.41 13.04 37.86
CA MET A 1 -48.84 14.15 37.07
C MET A 1 -47.31 14.07 37.15
N ALA A 2 -46.65 13.70 36.04
CA ALA A 2 -45.64 14.51 35.31
C ALA A 2 -44.62 15.33 36.16
N LEU A 3 -43.29 15.35 35.98
CA LEU A 3 -42.39 15.13 34.81
C LEU A 3 -40.90 14.93 35.22
N ILE A 4 -40.21 14.09 34.43
CA ILE A 4 -38.87 14.24 33.79
C ILE A 4 -37.57 14.26 34.62
N ALA A 5 -36.75 13.24 34.34
CA ALA A 5 -35.27 13.22 34.42
C ALA A 5 -34.69 13.08 32.97
N PRO A 6 -33.35 13.03 32.77
CA PRO A 6 -32.53 14.05 32.10
C PRO A 6 -32.22 13.76 30.63
N GLY A 7 -31.78 14.82 29.93
CA GLY A 7 -31.39 14.81 28.52
C GLY A 7 -30.14 13.96 28.20
N THR A 8 -30.31 13.22 27.12
CA THR A 8 -29.39 12.33 26.41
C THR A 8 -28.23 13.07 25.72
N GLY A 9 -26.99 12.70 26.05
CA GLY A 9 -25.83 12.86 25.17
C GLY A 9 -25.62 11.58 24.37
N LEU A 10 -25.85 11.63 23.06
CA LEU A 10 -25.64 10.53 22.11
C LEU A 10 -24.14 10.29 21.89
N MET A 11 -23.65 9.11 22.31
CA MET A 11 -22.39 8.51 21.85
C MET A 11 -22.60 7.85 20.47
N PRO A 12 -21.60 7.83 19.57
CA PRO A 12 -21.69 7.09 18.30
C PRO A 12 -21.51 5.57 18.48
N ASP A 13 -22.43 4.80 17.89
CA ASP A 13 -22.56 3.32 17.95
C ASP A 13 -21.56 2.55 17.06
N TRP A 14 -20.25 2.60 17.36
CA TRP A 14 -19.25 1.73 16.69
C TRP A 14 -18.46 0.84 17.66
N CYS A 15 -18.84 0.80 18.94
CA CYS A 15 -18.10 0.10 20.00
C CYS A 15 -18.94 -0.94 20.76
N ARG A 16 -19.66 -1.82 20.07
CA ARG A 16 -20.34 -2.94 20.74
C ARG A 16 -20.40 -4.21 19.88
N CYS A 17 -19.45 -5.12 20.10
CA CYS A 17 -19.65 -6.54 19.81
C CYS A 17 -19.33 -7.36 21.06
N SER A 18 -20.41 -7.74 21.76
CA SER A 18 -20.39 -8.72 22.85
C SER A 18 -20.40 -10.15 22.28
N ARG A 19 -19.73 -11.06 22.99
CA ARG A 19 -19.65 -12.50 22.71
C ARG A 19 -20.99 -13.26 22.92
N ALA A 20 -21.13 -14.33 22.09
CA ALA A 20 -21.75 -15.66 22.33
C ALA A 20 -23.27 -15.85 22.11
N PRO A 21 -23.78 -17.10 21.91
CA PRO A 21 -23.17 -18.39 21.50
C PRO A 21 -23.84 -19.07 20.27
N ILE A 22 -23.26 -20.21 19.87
CA ILE A 22 -23.62 -21.11 18.77
C ILE A 22 -25.00 -21.79 18.94
N SER A 23 -25.76 -21.95 17.84
CA SER A 23 -26.71 -23.05 17.65
C SER A 23 -26.86 -23.41 16.17
N TYR A 24 -26.79 -24.72 15.90
CA TYR A 24 -26.90 -25.39 14.61
C TYR A 24 -28.37 -25.52 14.15
N ALA A 25 -28.69 -25.17 12.90
CA ALA A 25 -29.74 -25.80 12.08
C ALA A 25 -29.61 -25.32 10.62
N GLY A 26 -29.65 -26.26 9.66
CA GLY A 26 -29.21 -26.05 8.28
C GLY A 26 -30.23 -25.48 7.29
N GLN A 27 -29.69 -24.79 6.28
CA GLN A 27 -30.12 -24.76 4.87
C GLN A 27 -29.04 -24.04 4.04
N PRO A 28 -28.84 -24.38 2.75
CA PRO A 28 -27.74 -23.86 1.95
C PRO A 28 -28.11 -22.48 1.41
N HIS A 29 -27.84 -21.44 2.21
CA HIS A 29 -27.80 -20.08 1.70
C HIS A 29 -26.43 -19.88 1.04
N THR A 30 -26.39 -19.82 -0.29
CA THR A 30 -25.29 -19.17 -1.01
C THR A 30 -25.19 -17.73 -0.52
N PRO A 31 -24.16 -17.34 0.25
CA PRO A 31 -24.07 -15.98 0.69
C PRO A 31 -23.28 -15.21 -0.36
N THR A 32 -23.98 -14.39 -1.14
CA THR A 32 -23.42 -13.30 -1.92
C THR A 32 -22.83 -12.27 -0.96
N TRP A 33 -21.64 -12.55 -0.43
CA TRP A 33 -20.88 -11.59 0.34
C TRP A 33 -20.33 -10.54 -0.61
N THR A 34 -20.91 -9.35 -0.49
CA THR A 34 -20.36 -8.13 -1.09
C THR A 34 -19.02 -7.87 -0.40
N ARG A 35 -17.93 -8.16 -1.11
CA ARG A 35 -16.53 -8.25 -0.66
C ARG A 35 -16.05 -7.07 0.21
N PRO A 36 -15.30 -7.30 1.31
CA PRO A 36 -14.76 -6.27 2.20
C PRO A 36 -13.43 -5.64 1.73
N ALA A 37 -12.99 -5.85 0.49
CA ALA A 37 -11.84 -5.11 -0.09
C ALA A 37 -12.08 -3.58 -0.27
N ARG A 38 -13.25 -3.07 0.15
CA ARG A 38 -13.74 -1.69 -0.08
C ARG A 38 -13.62 -0.75 1.12
N LEU A 39 -12.76 -1.01 2.11
CA LEU A 39 -12.54 -0.04 3.20
C LEU A 39 -11.36 0.92 2.99
N TRP A 40 -10.55 0.72 1.94
CA TRP A 40 -9.46 1.63 1.61
C TRP A 40 -9.89 2.89 0.82
N LEU A 41 -11.05 2.87 0.15
CA LEU A 41 -11.50 3.97 -0.72
C LEU A 41 -13.04 4.07 -0.75
N THR A 42 -13.65 4.76 0.21
CA THR A 42 -15.07 5.16 0.07
C THR A 42 -15.19 6.36 -0.88
N ARG A 43 -15.71 6.09 -2.08
CA ARG A 43 -16.23 7.09 -3.03
C ARG A 43 -17.50 7.74 -2.48
N ARG A 44 -17.54 9.08 -2.47
CA ARG A 44 -18.64 9.91 -3.01
C ARG A 44 -18.12 11.34 -3.28
N ARG A 45 -18.31 11.80 -4.54
CA ARG A 45 -18.20 13.14 -5.16
C ARG A 45 -17.12 14.16 -4.69
N PRO A 46 -16.46 14.87 -5.63
CA PRO A 46 -15.41 15.83 -5.30
C PRO A 46 -16.00 17.18 -4.81
N PRO A 47 -15.35 17.85 -3.86
CA PRO A 47 -15.31 19.30 -3.85
C PRO A 47 -13.90 19.81 -4.14
N SER A 48 -13.85 20.71 -5.11
CA SER A 48 -12.97 21.87 -5.25
C SER A 48 -11.44 21.67 -5.34
N ARG A 49 -10.95 21.95 -6.55
CA ARG A 49 -9.55 22.13 -6.97
C ARG A 49 -8.64 22.72 -5.88
N CYS A 50 -7.45 22.13 -5.72
CA CYS A 50 -6.32 22.84 -5.15
C CYS A 50 -6.00 24.08 -6.02
N PRO A 51 -5.65 25.23 -5.43
CA PRO A 51 -5.18 26.39 -6.18
C PRO A 51 -3.97 26.02 -7.03
N GLN A 52 -3.96 26.41 -8.30
CA GLN A 52 -2.76 26.30 -9.12
C GLN A 52 -1.70 27.28 -8.60
N PRO A 53 -0.46 26.84 -8.34
CA PRO A 53 0.63 27.78 -8.10
C PRO A 53 0.92 28.57 -9.39
N PRO A 54 1.33 29.86 -9.28
CA PRO A 54 1.78 30.62 -10.43
C PRO A 54 2.97 29.92 -11.10
N SER A 55 2.94 29.90 -12.43
CA SER A 55 3.98 29.32 -13.28
C SER A 55 5.36 29.85 -12.88
N GLY A 56 6.16 29.01 -12.23
CA GLY A 56 7.59 29.28 -12.00
C GLY A 56 8.03 29.15 -10.55
N SER A 57 8.19 27.92 -10.06
CA SER A 57 9.27 27.48 -9.15
C SER A 57 8.93 26.09 -8.58
N THR A 58 9.59 25.05 -9.11
CA THR A 58 9.58 23.68 -8.56
C THR A 58 10.83 23.44 -7.70
N PRO A 59 10.73 22.75 -6.55
CA PRO A 59 11.89 22.22 -5.83
C PRO A 59 12.61 21.15 -6.68
N ARG A 60 13.95 21.23 -6.75
CA ARG A 60 14.79 20.53 -7.76
C ARG A 60 14.93 19.00 -7.62
N SER A 61 14.35 18.34 -6.62
CA SER A 61 14.68 16.93 -6.32
C SER A 61 13.72 15.86 -6.88
N TRP A 62 12.58 16.29 -7.42
CA TRP A 62 11.54 15.40 -7.96
C TRP A 62 10.79 16.01 -9.16
N THR A 63 11.51 16.59 -10.12
CA THR A 63 10.88 16.95 -11.39
C THR A 63 10.59 15.69 -12.21
N PRO A 64 9.33 15.48 -12.68
CA PRO A 64 9.09 14.56 -13.77
C PRO A 64 9.80 15.09 -15.03
N ILE A 65 10.45 14.20 -15.78
CA ILE A 65 10.97 14.54 -17.10
C ILE A 65 9.78 15.00 -17.95
N ARG A 66 9.76 16.29 -18.32
CA ARG A 66 8.88 16.75 -19.39
C ARG A 66 9.34 16.02 -20.65
N VAL A 67 8.45 15.23 -21.25
CA VAL A 67 8.57 14.90 -22.67
C VAL A 67 8.25 16.20 -23.39
N ASP A 68 9.27 16.88 -23.88
CA ASP A 68 9.09 18.06 -24.72
C ASP A 68 8.39 17.60 -26.00
N ARG A 69 7.15 18.06 -26.23
CA ARG A 69 6.32 17.61 -27.36
C ARG A 69 6.71 18.29 -28.69
N GLN A 70 7.93 18.82 -28.80
CA GLN A 70 8.43 19.39 -30.04
C GLN A 70 9.92 19.11 -30.21
N GLN A 71 10.26 17.94 -30.75
CA GLN A 71 11.33 17.84 -31.75
C GLN A 71 11.20 16.55 -32.56
N ILE A 72 10.62 16.69 -33.75
CA ILE A 72 10.71 15.70 -34.83
C ILE A 72 12.09 15.88 -35.46
N SER A 73 13.04 15.01 -35.11
CA SER A 73 14.06 14.47 -36.03
C SER A 73 15.09 13.63 -35.29
N GLY A 74 15.06 12.32 -35.55
CA GLY A 74 16.19 11.40 -35.41
C GLY A 74 16.77 11.21 -34.01
N LEU A 75 16.13 10.42 -33.15
CA LEU A 75 16.75 9.88 -31.94
C LEU A 75 16.32 8.43 -31.72
N GLN A 76 17.31 7.54 -31.64
CA GLN A 76 17.15 6.13 -31.26
C GLN A 76 16.36 6.06 -29.95
N THR A 77 15.16 5.47 -30.01
CA THR A 77 14.38 5.13 -28.82
C THR A 77 15.20 4.14 -28.02
N VAL A 78 15.81 4.57 -26.91
CA VAL A 78 16.34 3.63 -25.92
C VAL A 78 15.13 2.91 -25.35
N VAL A 79 14.80 1.75 -25.91
CA VAL A 79 13.79 0.84 -25.38
C VAL A 79 14.32 0.40 -24.02
N THR A 80 13.90 1.09 -22.97
CA THR A 80 14.17 0.66 -21.61
C THR A 80 13.30 -0.59 -21.40
N ALA A 81 13.94 -1.73 -21.15
CA ALA A 81 13.23 -2.97 -20.88
C ALA A 81 12.25 -2.77 -19.71
N ALA A 82 11.09 -3.43 -19.79
CA ALA A 82 10.08 -3.34 -18.76
C ALA A 82 10.66 -3.76 -17.39
N PRO A 83 10.31 -3.07 -16.29
CA PRO A 83 10.81 -3.43 -14.97
C PRO A 83 10.37 -4.86 -14.59
N ALA A 84 11.31 -5.78 -14.46
CA ALA A 84 10.99 -7.18 -14.19
C ALA A 84 10.76 -7.43 -12.69
N LEU A 85 9.69 -8.16 -12.37
CA LEU A 85 9.46 -8.67 -11.01
C LEU A 85 10.41 -9.83 -10.71
N SER A 86 10.84 -9.93 -9.45
CA SER A 86 11.49 -11.13 -8.92
C SER A 86 10.55 -12.34 -9.00
N LYS A 87 11.13 -13.53 -9.00
CA LYS A 87 10.36 -14.79 -9.01
C LYS A 87 9.41 -14.89 -7.80
N ILE A 88 9.81 -14.34 -6.65
CA ILE A 88 8.98 -14.35 -5.43
C ILE A 88 7.74 -13.51 -5.66
N CYS A 89 7.92 -12.26 -6.12
CA CYS A 89 6.81 -11.34 -6.31
C CYS A 89 5.91 -11.77 -7.47
N ALA A 90 6.48 -12.26 -8.59
CA ALA A 90 5.71 -12.80 -9.71
C ALA A 90 4.89 -14.03 -9.32
N GLY A 91 5.48 -14.97 -8.57
CA GLY A 91 4.75 -16.14 -8.06
C GLY A 91 3.66 -15.76 -7.04
N TRP A 92 3.92 -14.74 -6.21
CA TRP A 92 2.93 -14.21 -5.27
C TRP A 92 1.75 -13.55 -5.98
N ALA A 93 2.02 -12.77 -7.04
CA ALA A 93 0.97 -12.19 -7.88
C ALA A 93 0.08 -13.27 -8.51
N GLN A 94 0.67 -14.38 -8.97
CA GLN A 94 -0.09 -15.53 -9.49
C GLN A 94 -0.95 -16.17 -8.41
N THR A 95 -0.43 -16.37 -7.19
CA THR A 95 -1.24 -16.85 -6.06
C THR A 95 -2.40 -15.89 -5.75
N ALA A 96 -2.19 -14.58 -5.88
CA ALA A 96 -3.24 -13.57 -5.69
C ALA A 96 -4.26 -13.48 -6.87
N GLY A 97 -4.14 -14.35 -7.88
CA GLY A 97 -5.05 -14.38 -9.03
C GLY A 97 -4.71 -13.37 -10.13
N PHE A 98 -3.44 -12.95 -10.21
CA PHE A 98 -2.94 -12.07 -11.28
C PHE A 98 -2.00 -12.81 -12.23
N GLU A 99 -2.17 -12.57 -13.51
CA GLU A 99 -1.20 -12.89 -14.53
C GLU A 99 -0.18 -11.75 -14.65
N VAL A 100 1.11 -12.07 -14.71
CA VAL A 100 2.17 -11.10 -14.93
C VAL A 100 2.55 -11.10 -16.40
N VAL A 101 2.28 -9.99 -17.09
CA VAL A 101 2.55 -9.82 -18.52
C VAL A 101 3.38 -8.57 -18.76
N THR A 102 4.06 -8.49 -19.91
CA THR A 102 4.72 -7.27 -20.37
C THR A 102 3.93 -6.66 -21.50
N GLU A 103 3.45 -5.44 -21.32
CA GLU A 103 2.63 -4.69 -22.27
C GLU A 103 3.16 -3.26 -22.37
N ASP A 104 3.37 -2.76 -23.58
CA ASP A 104 3.82 -1.39 -23.86
C ASP A 104 5.09 -0.94 -23.09
N GLY A 105 6.03 -1.87 -22.87
CA GLY A 105 7.27 -1.60 -22.12
C GLY A 105 7.07 -1.48 -20.60
N ALA A 106 5.92 -1.89 -20.09
CA ALA A 106 5.58 -1.96 -18.68
C ALA A 106 5.32 -3.40 -18.23
N THR A 107 5.51 -3.67 -16.95
CA THR A 107 5.07 -4.94 -16.36
C THR A 107 3.67 -4.76 -15.79
N THR A 108 2.72 -5.53 -16.28
CA THR A 108 1.30 -5.45 -15.90
C THR A 108 0.91 -6.69 -15.10
N LEU A 109 0.28 -6.47 -13.96
CA LEU A 109 -0.40 -7.49 -13.16
C LEU A 109 -1.87 -7.43 -13.57
N ARG A 110 -2.25 -8.33 -14.48
CA ARG A 110 -3.60 -8.43 -15.02
C ARG A 110 -4.42 -9.39 -14.17
N PRO A 111 -5.56 -8.97 -13.60
CA PRO A 111 -6.37 -9.87 -12.81
C PRO A 111 -7.01 -10.94 -13.72
N GLN A 112 -7.12 -12.16 -13.21
CA GLN A 112 -7.86 -13.23 -13.89
C GLN A 112 -9.38 -13.00 -13.78
N ASP A 113 -9.84 -12.41 -12.67
CA ASP A 113 -11.21 -11.94 -12.48
C ASP A 113 -11.37 -10.54 -13.09
N ARG A 114 -12.17 -10.43 -14.16
CA ARG A 114 -12.42 -9.16 -14.87
C ARG A 114 -13.11 -8.09 -14.02
N ASN A 115 -13.65 -8.46 -12.86
CA ASN A 115 -14.22 -7.52 -11.90
C ASN A 115 -13.16 -7.01 -10.89
N ARG A 116 -11.87 -7.17 -11.15
CA ARG A 116 -10.79 -6.63 -10.31
C ARG A 116 -10.01 -5.55 -11.05
N GLY A 117 -9.38 -4.66 -10.29
CA GLY A 117 -8.45 -3.69 -10.85
C GLY A 117 -7.15 -4.35 -11.31
N SER A 118 -6.37 -3.64 -12.11
CA SER A 118 -5.04 -4.07 -12.56
C SER A 118 -3.95 -3.14 -12.06
N TYR A 119 -2.71 -3.64 -12.03
CA TYR A 119 -1.55 -2.83 -11.69
C TYR A 119 -0.56 -2.80 -12.85
N GLN A 120 0.06 -1.64 -13.06
CA GLN A 120 1.09 -1.46 -14.08
C GLN A 120 2.34 -0.82 -13.47
N ILE A 121 3.49 -1.42 -13.72
CA ILE A 121 4.80 -0.98 -13.24
C ILE A 121 5.52 -0.25 -14.37
N LEU A 122 5.72 1.05 -14.19
CA LEU A 122 6.34 1.92 -15.16
C LEU A 122 7.76 2.29 -14.72
N SER A 123 8.72 2.22 -15.66
CA SER A 123 10.05 2.81 -15.45
C SER A 123 9.96 4.33 -15.47
N ARG A 124 10.57 4.99 -14.48
CA ARG A 124 10.69 6.45 -14.40
C ARG A 124 12.13 6.94 -14.62
N GLY A 125 13.01 6.04 -15.09
CA GLY A 125 14.42 6.31 -15.32
C GLY A 125 15.27 6.29 -14.04
N ARG A 126 16.59 6.13 -14.21
CA ARG A 126 17.57 6.04 -13.10
C ARG A 126 17.21 4.98 -12.03
N GLY A 127 16.60 3.88 -12.45
CA GLY A 127 16.17 2.78 -11.57
C GLY A 127 14.85 3.02 -10.82
N ARG A 128 14.28 4.23 -10.87
CA ARG A 128 13.01 4.55 -10.21
C ARG A 128 11.83 3.97 -10.96
N VAL A 129 10.80 3.62 -10.21
CA VAL A 129 9.59 3.00 -10.75
C VAL A 129 8.33 3.61 -10.15
N GLU A 130 7.23 3.50 -10.88
CA GLU A 130 5.90 3.87 -10.43
C GLU A 130 4.95 2.69 -10.58
N LEU A 131 4.10 2.50 -9.58
CA LEU A 131 2.94 1.65 -9.67
C LEU A 131 1.71 2.49 -10.00
N VAL A 132 1.07 2.16 -11.12
CA VAL A 132 -0.23 2.69 -11.49
C VAL A 132 -1.27 1.62 -11.20
N GLU A 133 -2.31 1.99 -10.46
CA GLU A 133 -3.49 1.17 -10.22
C GLU A 133 -4.59 1.60 -11.16
N THR A 134 -5.26 0.64 -11.78
CA THR A 134 -6.45 0.85 -12.60
C THR A 134 -7.62 0.19 -11.89
N ASP A 135 -8.57 0.99 -11.42
CA ASP A 135 -9.80 0.51 -10.80
C ASP A 135 -10.67 -0.28 -11.79
N GLN A 136 -11.66 -1.00 -11.27
CA GLN A 136 -12.64 -1.77 -12.05
C GLN A 136 -13.40 -0.91 -13.08
N ASP A 137 -13.56 0.38 -12.81
CA ASP A 137 -14.22 1.33 -13.72
C ASP A 137 -13.26 1.97 -14.73
N GLY A 138 -12.00 1.51 -14.77
CA GLY A 138 -10.96 2.02 -15.65
C GLY A 138 -10.25 3.28 -15.13
N THR A 139 -10.60 3.77 -13.93
CA THR A 139 -9.92 4.94 -13.36
C THR A 139 -8.47 4.60 -13.03
N ARG A 140 -7.53 5.32 -13.64
CA ARG A 140 -6.09 5.15 -13.41
C ARG A 140 -5.58 6.14 -12.38
N THR A 141 -4.89 5.64 -11.36
CA THR A 141 -4.26 6.47 -10.33
C THR A 141 -2.84 6.01 -10.05
N SER A 142 -1.96 6.96 -9.71
CA SER A 142 -0.61 6.63 -9.23
C SER A 142 -0.73 6.11 -7.80
N ALA A 143 -0.47 4.82 -7.62
CA ALA A 143 -0.57 4.17 -6.33
C ALA A 143 0.66 4.50 -5.46
N LEU A 144 1.86 4.41 -6.05
CA LEU A 144 3.13 4.62 -5.35
C LEU A 144 4.25 4.94 -6.36
N PHE A 145 5.11 5.90 -6.04
CA PHE A 145 6.43 6.03 -6.64
C PHE A 145 7.46 5.39 -5.71
N ALA A 146 8.38 4.58 -6.25
CA ALA A 146 9.43 3.92 -5.48
C ALA A 146 10.82 4.24 -6.02
N ALA A 147 11.80 4.28 -5.11
CA ALA A 147 13.20 4.54 -5.44
C ALA A 147 13.79 3.46 -6.35
N ASP A 148 13.35 2.22 -6.19
CA ASP A 148 13.77 1.05 -6.97
C ASP A 148 12.71 -0.08 -6.93
N MET A 149 12.99 -1.15 -7.68
CA MET A 149 12.13 -2.34 -7.73
C MET A 149 12.06 -3.10 -6.40
N ASN A 150 13.12 -3.08 -5.58
CA ASN A 150 13.08 -3.77 -4.30
C ASN A 150 12.03 -3.11 -3.39
N VAL A 151 12.03 -1.78 -3.30
CA VAL A 151 11.00 -1.05 -2.54
C VAL A 151 9.60 -1.33 -3.09
N LEU A 152 9.45 -1.31 -4.40
CA LEU A 152 8.16 -1.55 -5.03
C LEU A 152 7.64 -2.97 -4.78
N GLU A 153 8.50 -3.99 -4.82
CA GLU A 153 8.09 -5.38 -4.58
C GLU A 153 7.64 -5.63 -3.15
N HIS A 154 8.22 -4.95 -2.15
CA HIS A 154 7.73 -5.02 -0.77
C HIS A 154 6.31 -4.46 -0.67
N TYR A 155 6.03 -3.36 -1.39
CA TYR A 155 4.68 -2.81 -1.46
C TYR A 155 3.71 -3.75 -2.18
N ILE A 156 4.09 -4.29 -3.34
CA ILE A 156 3.25 -5.24 -4.10
C ILE A 156 2.95 -6.50 -3.27
N LEU A 157 3.96 -7.05 -2.59
CA LEU A 157 3.77 -8.23 -1.75
C LEU A 157 2.74 -7.97 -0.65
N ALA A 158 2.80 -6.79 -0.02
CA ALA A 158 1.86 -6.39 1.02
C ALA A 158 0.43 -6.21 0.49
N ILE A 159 0.22 -5.44 -0.59
CA ILE A 159 -1.14 -5.20 -1.11
C ILE A 159 -1.80 -6.47 -1.69
N LEU A 160 -0.99 -7.40 -2.22
CA LEU A 160 -1.50 -8.69 -2.69
C LEU A 160 -1.63 -9.72 -1.57
N GLY A 161 -0.98 -9.47 -0.42
CA GLY A 161 -1.05 -10.34 0.74
C GLY A 161 -2.48 -10.48 1.27
N ASP A 162 -3.24 -9.39 1.27
CA ASP A 162 -4.65 -9.39 1.69
C ASP A 162 -5.50 -10.32 0.81
N GLU A 163 -5.30 -10.29 -0.50
CA GLU A 163 -6.00 -11.16 -1.46
C GLU A 163 -5.62 -12.63 -1.29
N VAL A 164 -4.36 -12.93 -0.97
CA VAL A 164 -3.94 -14.30 -0.69
C VAL A 164 -4.53 -14.79 0.63
N ARG A 165 -4.59 -13.94 1.66
CA ARG A 165 -5.19 -14.30 2.95
C ARG A 165 -6.67 -14.58 2.83
N ASP A 166 -7.40 -13.77 2.06
CA ASP A 166 -8.83 -14.00 1.75
C ASP A 166 -9.04 -15.37 1.09
N GLN A 167 -8.20 -15.74 0.11
CA GLN A 167 -8.28 -17.05 -0.55
C GLN A 167 -7.97 -18.23 0.39
N LEU A 168 -7.15 -18.00 1.43
CA LEU A 168 -6.76 -19.00 2.42
C LEU A 168 -7.66 -18.99 3.66
N ASP A 169 -8.72 -18.17 3.69
CA ASP A 169 -9.61 -17.98 4.83
C ASP A 169 -8.84 -17.59 6.11
N LEU A 170 -7.79 -16.77 5.94
CA LEU A 170 -7.02 -16.19 7.04
C LEU A 170 -7.56 -14.80 7.39
N ASP A 171 -7.63 -14.51 8.69
CA ASP A 171 -8.06 -13.20 9.18
C ASP A 171 -7.22 -12.07 8.58
N TYR A 172 -7.84 -10.91 8.35
CA TYR A 172 -7.13 -9.73 7.90
C TYR A 172 -6.03 -9.32 8.90
N LEU A 173 -4.84 -8.95 8.39
CA LEU A 173 -3.77 -8.42 9.23
C LEU A 173 -3.99 -6.92 9.45
N GLU A 174 -4.62 -6.57 10.57
CA GLU A 174 -4.77 -5.18 11.00
C GLU A 174 -3.39 -4.55 11.24
N MET A 175 -3.00 -3.71 10.29
CA MET A 175 -1.71 -3.04 10.26
C MET A 175 -1.89 -1.58 10.68
N PRO A 176 -1.24 -1.14 11.78
CA PRO A 176 -1.26 0.26 12.15
C PRO A 176 -0.70 1.16 11.04
N TRP A 177 -1.17 2.40 10.96
CA TRP A 177 -0.90 3.27 9.81
C TRP A 177 -0.74 4.75 10.18
N THR A 178 -0.61 5.11 11.46
CA THR A 178 -0.48 6.51 11.84
C THR A 178 0.96 7.02 11.67
N ALA A 179 1.13 8.34 11.60
CA ALA A 179 2.44 8.95 11.33
C ALA A 179 3.48 8.70 12.44
N ASP A 180 3.03 8.49 13.68
CA ASP A 180 3.87 8.14 14.84
C ASP A 180 4.30 6.66 14.86
N GLU A 181 3.70 5.83 14.00
CA GLU A 181 3.98 4.40 13.89
C GLU A 181 4.97 4.07 12.77
N VAL A 182 5.57 5.08 12.11
CA VAL A 182 6.61 4.86 11.10
C VAL A 182 7.78 4.09 11.68
N HIS A 183 8.30 3.11 10.93
CA HIS A 183 9.46 2.33 11.37
C HIS A 183 10.67 3.24 11.67
N PRO A 184 11.41 3.06 12.79
CA PRO A 184 12.41 4.02 13.29
C PRO A 184 13.58 4.35 12.36
N GLN A 185 13.79 3.56 11.31
CA GLN A 185 14.82 3.80 10.28
C GLN A 185 14.36 4.74 9.16
N PHE A 186 13.16 5.29 9.29
CA PHE A 186 12.55 6.14 8.27
C PHE A 186 11.90 7.37 8.90
N THR A 187 11.66 8.36 8.06
CA THR A 187 10.88 9.55 8.38
C THR A 187 9.88 9.84 7.25
N LEU A 188 8.82 10.56 7.57
CA LEU A 188 7.91 11.11 6.58
C LEU A 188 8.26 12.58 6.32
N SER A 189 8.26 12.97 5.05
CA SER A 189 8.39 14.37 4.67
C SER A 189 7.11 15.15 5.00
N ALA A 190 7.24 16.48 5.01
CA ALA A 190 6.10 17.34 4.76
C ALA A 190 5.45 17.01 3.41
N VAL A 191 4.19 17.40 3.23
CA VAL A 191 3.50 17.25 1.96
C VAL A 191 4.04 18.27 0.96
N GLU A 192 4.57 17.78 -0.15
CA GLU A 192 5.13 18.60 -1.24
C GLU A 192 4.49 18.17 -2.56
N ASN A 193 3.98 19.13 -3.34
CA ASN A 193 3.32 18.85 -4.63
C ASN A 193 2.20 17.79 -4.55
N CYS A 194 1.44 17.77 -3.45
CA CYS A 194 0.41 16.77 -3.17
C CYS A 194 0.94 15.34 -2.97
N TYR A 195 2.21 15.18 -2.57
CA TYR A 195 2.79 13.90 -2.20
C TYR A 195 3.40 13.97 -0.81
N GLN A 196 3.27 12.87 -0.09
CA GLN A 196 4.06 12.60 1.10
C GLN A 196 5.14 11.58 0.73
N THR A 197 6.35 11.76 1.24
CA THR A 197 7.50 10.92 0.90
C THR A 197 8.02 10.22 2.15
N LEU A 198 8.17 8.89 2.08
CA LEU A 198 8.96 8.11 3.02
C LEU A 198 10.44 8.25 2.67
N ARG A 199 11.26 8.59 3.67
CA ARG A 199 12.70 8.80 3.54
C ARG A 199 13.45 7.94 4.53
N ARG A 200 14.68 7.56 4.18
CA ARG A 200 15.67 7.04 5.14
C ARG A 200 16.11 8.17 6.08
N LEU A 201 16.74 7.81 7.20
CA LEU A 201 17.28 8.80 8.16
C LEU A 201 18.37 9.71 7.57
N ASP A 202 19.05 9.28 6.52
CA ASP A 202 20.02 10.10 5.76
C ASP A 202 19.35 11.11 4.81
N GLY A 203 18.01 11.15 4.77
CA GLY A 203 17.22 12.01 3.89
C GLY A 203 16.94 11.44 2.50
N SER A 204 17.53 10.29 2.15
CA SER A 204 17.34 9.64 0.85
C SER A 204 15.88 9.21 0.68
N PRO A 205 15.24 9.53 -0.47
CA PRO A 205 13.88 9.11 -0.72
C PRO A 205 13.75 7.60 -0.94
N VAL A 206 12.67 7.02 -0.43
CA VAL A 206 12.37 5.59 -0.53
C VAL A 206 11.11 5.37 -1.37
N ALA A 207 10.02 6.03 -0.98
CA ALA A 207 8.76 5.95 -1.70
C ALA A 207 7.94 7.22 -1.51
N ALA A 208 7.02 7.51 -2.43
CA ALA A 208 6.09 8.62 -2.31
C ALA A 208 4.67 8.19 -2.70
N ALA A 209 3.70 8.63 -1.93
CA ALA A 209 2.28 8.38 -2.15
C ALA A 209 1.53 9.70 -2.22
N ARG A 210 0.46 9.73 -3.02
CA ARG A 210 -0.37 10.93 -3.18
C ARG A 210 -1.03 11.26 -1.85
N TYR A 211 -0.90 12.51 -1.43
CA TYR A 211 -1.62 13.08 -0.32
C TYR A 211 -2.92 13.69 -0.81
N GLU A 212 -4.02 13.37 -0.13
CA GLU A 212 -5.32 13.96 -0.39
C GLU A 212 -5.73 14.82 0.81
N ALA A 213 -5.96 16.12 0.56
CA ALA A 213 -6.41 17.04 1.59
C ALA A 213 -7.77 16.57 2.15
N GLY A 214 -7.86 16.42 3.48
CA GLY A 214 -9.04 15.85 4.16
C GLY A 214 -9.06 14.32 4.20
N ARG A 215 -8.09 13.64 3.59
CA ARG A 215 -7.89 12.17 3.65
C ARG A 215 -6.41 11.82 3.82
N ALA A 216 -5.76 12.44 4.83
CA ALA A 216 -4.35 12.18 5.15
C ALA A 216 -4.05 10.68 5.36
N GLY A 217 -5.04 9.89 5.78
CA GLY A 217 -4.92 8.44 5.93
C GLY A 217 -4.54 7.70 4.64
N VAL A 218 -4.82 8.24 3.44
CA VAL A 218 -4.54 7.53 2.17
C VAL A 218 -3.05 7.41 1.86
N SER A 219 -2.24 8.45 2.13
CA SER A 219 -0.80 8.34 1.96
C SER A 219 -0.17 7.52 3.08
N LEU A 220 -0.63 7.73 4.32
CA LEU A 220 -0.09 7.07 5.50
C LEU A 220 -0.35 5.57 5.48
N SER A 221 -1.53 5.12 5.04
CA SER A 221 -1.85 3.71 4.89
C SER A 221 -0.98 2.94 3.90
N LYS A 222 -0.29 3.66 3.00
CA LYS A 222 0.67 3.05 2.07
C LYS A 222 2.08 3.10 2.64
N LEU A 223 2.49 4.28 3.13
CA LEU A 223 3.88 4.53 3.50
C LEU A 223 4.27 3.94 4.85
N VAL A 224 3.35 3.92 5.83
CA VAL A 224 3.64 3.40 7.17
C VAL A 224 3.81 1.88 7.14
N PRO A 225 2.86 1.07 6.59
CA PRO A 225 3.08 -0.37 6.46
C PRO A 225 4.30 -0.72 5.61
N LEU A 226 4.53 0.01 4.52
CA LEU A 226 5.72 -0.18 3.68
C LEU A 226 7.02 0.02 4.48
N SER A 227 7.08 1.01 5.38
CA SER A 227 8.26 1.26 6.21
C SER A 227 8.64 0.06 7.08
N HIS A 228 7.65 -0.70 7.57
CA HIS A 228 7.86 -1.93 8.35
C HIS A 228 8.13 -3.13 7.46
N CYS A 229 7.45 -3.25 6.31
CA CYS A 229 7.73 -4.31 5.34
C CYS A 229 9.20 -4.29 4.90
N LEU A 230 9.77 -3.10 4.71
CA LEU A 230 11.17 -2.90 4.33
C LEU A 230 12.20 -3.30 5.40
N ALA A 231 11.76 -3.67 6.62
CA ALA A 231 12.63 -4.23 7.65
C ALA A 231 12.90 -5.73 7.44
N PHE A 232 12.15 -6.40 6.54
CA PHE A 232 12.27 -7.82 6.24
C PHE A 232 12.71 -8.03 4.80
N ASP A 233 13.22 -9.23 4.49
CA ASP A 233 13.37 -9.66 3.10
C ASP A 233 12.03 -10.20 2.56
N LEU A 234 11.89 -10.23 1.22
CA LEU A 234 10.67 -10.70 0.56
C LEU A 234 10.25 -12.12 0.97
N PRO A 235 11.15 -13.12 1.11
CA PRO A 235 10.77 -14.44 1.62
C PRO A 235 10.16 -14.41 3.03
N THR A 236 10.74 -13.61 3.94
CA THR A 236 10.25 -13.50 5.32
C THR A 236 8.93 -12.76 5.36
N LEU A 237 8.78 -11.69 4.57
CA LEU A 237 7.53 -10.96 4.46
C LEU A 237 6.42 -11.87 3.89
N LYS A 238 6.69 -12.64 2.84
CA LYS A 238 5.75 -13.63 2.31
C LYS A 238 5.32 -14.63 3.38
N ARG A 239 6.25 -15.15 4.18
CA ARG A 239 5.92 -16.05 5.31
C ARG A 239 5.04 -15.37 6.36
N ALA A 240 5.28 -14.09 6.63
CA ALA A 240 4.45 -13.33 7.56
C ALA A 240 2.98 -13.24 7.09
N PHE A 241 2.74 -12.98 5.80
CA PHE A 241 1.37 -12.97 5.25
C PHE A 241 0.69 -14.34 5.25
N LEU A 242 1.44 -15.44 5.33
CA LEU A 242 0.91 -16.80 5.43
C LEU A 242 0.75 -17.28 6.88
N ASP A 243 1.31 -16.56 7.85
CA ASP A 243 1.16 -16.86 9.27
C ASP A 243 -0.17 -16.33 9.80
N ILE A 244 -0.85 -17.10 10.65
CA ILE A 244 -2.18 -16.75 11.18
C ILE A 244 -2.13 -15.37 11.87
N GLY A 245 -1.09 -15.12 12.68
CA GLY A 245 -0.92 -13.87 13.43
C GLY A 245 -0.04 -12.82 12.76
N GLY A 246 0.46 -13.09 11.55
CA GLY A 246 1.35 -12.16 10.83
C GLY A 246 2.80 -12.19 11.30
N ALA A 247 3.24 -13.19 12.08
CA ALA A 247 4.61 -13.24 12.59
C ALA A 247 5.63 -13.53 11.46
N PRO A 248 6.84 -12.93 11.48
CA PRO A 248 7.38 -12.05 12.53
C PRO A 248 7.07 -10.57 12.33
N MET A 249 6.35 -10.19 11.27
CA MET A 249 6.04 -8.79 10.98
C MET A 249 5.16 -8.18 12.07
N LEU A 250 4.19 -8.95 12.56
CA LEU A 250 3.27 -8.57 13.60
C LEU A 250 3.47 -9.40 14.88
N SER A 251 3.26 -8.76 16.01
CA SER A 251 3.20 -9.35 17.34
C SER A 251 2.03 -8.70 18.08
N ASN A 252 1.00 -9.49 18.41
CA ASN A 252 -0.24 -9.01 19.06
C ASN A 252 -0.93 -7.89 18.27
N GLY A 253 -1.03 -8.02 16.94
CA GLY A 253 -1.70 -7.03 16.08
C GLY A 253 -0.98 -5.68 15.96
N ARG A 254 0.29 -5.62 16.36
CA ARG A 254 1.16 -4.45 16.19
C ARG A 254 2.41 -4.86 15.46
N TYR A 255 3.05 -3.91 14.77
CA TYR A 255 4.36 -4.18 14.20
C TYR A 255 5.34 -4.63 15.28
N ALA A 256 6.03 -5.73 15.00
CA ALA A 256 7.05 -6.22 15.89
C ALA A 256 8.16 -5.17 16.00
N ALA A 257 8.57 -4.85 17.22
CA ALA A 257 9.73 -3.99 17.44
C ALA A 257 10.96 -4.69 16.85
N HIS A 258 11.43 -4.21 15.70
CA HIS A 258 12.56 -4.82 15.04
C HIS A 258 13.81 -4.56 15.87
N THR A 259 14.23 -5.54 16.67
CA THR A 259 15.55 -5.53 17.26
C THR A 259 16.49 -5.92 16.13
N THR A 260 17.15 -4.95 15.50
CA THR A 260 18.18 -5.23 14.50
C THR A 260 19.09 -6.31 15.05
N THR A 261 19.24 -7.41 14.32
CA THR A 261 19.92 -8.65 14.76
C THR A 261 21.35 -8.40 15.25
N ALA A 262 21.95 -7.25 14.94
CA ALA A 262 23.18 -6.75 15.54
C ALA A 262 23.13 -6.65 17.09
N ALA A 263 22.00 -6.26 17.68
CA ALA A 263 21.84 -6.15 19.14
C ALA A 263 21.56 -7.52 19.80
N ALA A 264 20.91 -8.45 19.10
CA ALA A 264 20.68 -9.82 19.60
C ALA A 264 21.98 -10.65 19.61
N ALA A 265 22.89 -10.41 18.65
CA ALA A 265 24.21 -11.02 18.64
C ALA A 265 25.11 -10.50 19.77
N ALA A 266 24.97 -9.22 20.17
CA ALA A 266 25.72 -8.65 21.30
C ALA A 266 25.29 -9.24 22.66
N ARG A 267 24.00 -9.56 22.84
CA ARG A 267 23.50 -10.17 24.10
C ARG A 267 23.89 -11.63 24.29
N ARG A 268 24.28 -12.35 23.22
CA ARG A 268 24.78 -13.74 23.32
C ARG A 268 26.29 -13.85 23.55
N ARG A 269 27.03 -12.74 23.52
CA ARG A 269 28.50 -12.73 23.76
C ARG A 269 28.90 -12.27 25.17
N HIS A 270 27.93 -11.87 26.00
CA HIS A 270 28.15 -11.43 27.38
C HIS A 270 27.34 -12.25 28.40
N GLY A 271 26.89 -13.46 28.01
CA GLY A 271 26.33 -14.46 28.92
C GLY A 271 27.35 -15.54 29.20
#